data_AF-A0A0F4R6F0-F1
#
_entry.id   AF-A0A0F4R6F0-F1
#
_cell.length_a   1.000
_cell.length_b   1.000
_cell.length_c   1.000
_cell.angle_alpha   90.00
_cell.angle_beta   90.00
_cell.angle_gamma   90.00
#
_symmetry.space_group_name_H-M   'P 1'
#
loop_
_entity.id
_entity.type
_entity.pdbx_description
1 polymer ?
#
loop_
_entity_poly.entity_id
_entity_poly.type
_entity_poly.pdbx_seq_one_letter_code
_entity_poly.pdbx_strand_id
1 'polypeptide(L)'
;MRGNTIMPKLLKKIAIVASIIVTLVGSLTFVMTYQNIGFTDNFVHQWLSSLALAALIMAPIGFLLMTLVSRFVKKCLPNTSDLKRNFVVGFSMAVIMESVMAFVTTLNNLGMTNAAEFAQNWFGAFTLALPLGIFIALMMTLFIKPRLERYMAS
;
A
#
# COMPACT_ATOMS: atom_id res chain seq x y z
N MET A 1 -31.52 -14.35 23.68
CA MET A 1 -31.11 -13.03 23.13
C MET A 1 -29.58 -12.90 23.09
N ARG A 2 -28.88 -13.65 22.21
CA ARG A 2 -27.39 -13.73 22.19
C ARG A 2 -26.75 -12.97 21.00
N GLY A 3 -27.55 -12.38 20.12
CA GLY A 3 -27.08 -11.73 18.88
C GLY A 3 -26.63 -10.26 19.03
N ASN A 4 -27.12 -9.53 20.04
CA ASN A 4 -26.94 -8.07 20.10
C ASN A 4 -25.57 -7.61 20.63
N THR A 5 -24.81 -8.49 21.30
CA THR A 5 -23.46 -8.17 21.81
C THR A 5 -22.34 -8.55 20.83
N ILE A 6 -22.64 -9.32 19.78
CA ILE A 6 -21.68 -9.78 18.78
C ILE A 6 -21.44 -8.70 17.72
N MET A 7 -22.52 -8.05 17.25
CA MET A 7 -22.47 -6.96 16.26
C MET A 7 -21.57 -5.78 16.67
N PRO A 8 -21.63 -5.23 17.91
CA PRO A 8 -20.76 -4.12 18.31
C PRO A 8 -19.28 -4.53 18.40
N LYS A 9 -18.98 -5.80 18.72
CA LYS A 9 -17.60 -6.31 18.74
C LYS A 9 -17.02 -6.47 17.33
N LEU A 10 -17.81 -6.97 16.38
CA LEU A 10 -17.41 -7.10 14.98
C LEU A 10 -17.19 -5.72 14.34
N LEU A 11 -18.12 -4.77 14.54
CA LEU A 11 -17.97 -3.40 14.06
C LEU A 11 -16.70 -2.73 14.60
N LYS A 12 -16.41 -2.91 15.89
CA LYS A 12 -15.18 -2.39 16.50
C LYS A 12 -13.92 -2.99 15.87
N LYS A 13 -13.90 -4.30 15.62
CA LYS A 13 -12.77 -4.99 14.95
C LYS A 13 -12.56 -4.46 13.53
N ILE A 14 -13.64 -4.32 12.75
CA ILE A 14 -13.58 -3.77 11.39
C ILE A 14 -13.09 -2.32 11.42
N ALA A 15 -13.61 -1.49 12.31
CA ALA A 15 -13.20 -0.09 12.44
C ALA A 15 -11.71 0.05 12.77
N ILE A 16 -11.17 -0.80 13.65
CA ILE A 16 -9.73 -0.81 13.98
C ILE A 16 -8.89 -1.18 12.77
N VAL A 17 -9.24 -2.26 12.05
CA VAL A 17 -8.52 -2.69 10.86
C VAL A 17 -8.58 -1.63 9.77
N ALA A 18 -9.76 -1.05 9.52
CA ALA A 18 -9.93 0.03 8.56
C ALA A 18 -9.11 1.25 8.93
N SER A 19 -9.10 1.66 10.21
CA SER A 19 -8.29 2.79 10.69
C SER A 19 -6.80 2.56 10.47
N ILE A 20 -6.29 1.36 10.74
CA ILE A 20 -4.89 1.02 10.47
C ILE A 20 -4.59 1.13 8.97
N ILE A 21 -5.39 0.49 8.12
CA ILE A 21 -5.19 0.51 6.66
C ILE A 21 -5.22 1.94 6.12
N VAL A 22 -6.23 2.73 6.50
CA VAL A 22 -6.37 4.13 6.10
C VAL A 22 -5.16 4.95 6.57
N THR A 23 -4.65 4.71 7.77
CA THR A 23 -3.46 5.41 8.29
C THR A 23 -2.22 5.07 7.47
N LEU A 24 -1.99 3.78 7.19
CA LEU A 24 -0.80 3.33 6.46
C LEU A 24 -0.83 3.80 5.01
N VAL A 25 -1.92 3.51 4.28
CA VAL A 25 -2.08 3.90 2.87
C VAL A 25 -2.18 5.41 2.76
N GLY A 26 -2.91 6.07 3.67
CA GLY A 26 -3.05 7.52 3.72
C GLY A 26 -1.73 8.24 3.92
N SER A 27 -0.83 7.70 4.76
CA SER A 27 0.50 8.28 4.95
C SER A 27 1.35 8.21 3.67
N LEU A 28 1.31 7.08 2.96
CA LEU A 28 2.03 6.91 1.69
C LEU A 28 1.48 7.85 0.62
N THR A 29 0.16 7.86 0.41
CA THR A 29 -0.47 8.73 -0.60
C THR A 29 -0.34 10.21 -0.24
N PHE A 30 -0.30 10.57 1.06
CA PHE A 30 -0.06 11.95 1.51
C PHE A 30 1.31 12.43 1.04
N VAL A 31 2.35 11.64 1.31
CA VAL A 31 3.73 11.97 1.00
C VAL A 31 3.95 12.01 -0.52
N MET A 32 3.35 11.07 -1.27
CA MET A 32 3.34 11.11 -2.73
C MET A 32 2.60 12.34 -3.27
N THR A 33 1.45 12.70 -2.69
CA THR A 33 0.69 13.88 -3.12
C THR A 33 1.48 15.16 -2.86
N TYR A 34 2.14 15.25 -1.70
CA TYR A 34 3.03 16.37 -1.38
C TYR A 34 4.17 16.49 -2.39
N GLN A 35 4.75 15.36 -2.80
CA GLN A 35 5.80 15.37 -3.83
C GLN A 35 5.30 15.83 -5.20
N ASN A 36 4.04 15.52 -5.57
CA ASN A 36 3.49 15.88 -6.87
C ASN A 36 3.07 17.35 -6.95
N ILE A 37 2.39 17.87 -5.91
CA ILE A 37 1.72 19.19 -5.99
C ILE A 37 2.06 20.13 -4.83
N GLY A 38 2.82 19.70 -3.82
CA GLY A 38 3.08 20.48 -2.60
C GLY A 38 1.82 20.81 -1.80
N PHE A 39 1.94 21.71 -0.82
CA PHE A 39 0.77 22.24 -0.10
C PHE A 39 0.10 23.35 -0.91
N THR A 40 -0.98 22.98 -1.60
CA THR A 40 -1.85 23.87 -2.37
C THR A 40 -3.28 23.78 -1.85
N ASP A 41 -4.16 24.68 -2.28
CA ASP A 41 -5.58 24.69 -1.88
C ASP A 41 -6.30 23.37 -2.24
N ASN A 42 -5.84 22.68 -3.29
CA ASN A 42 -6.40 21.40 -3.74
C ASN A 42 -5.76 20.18 -3.07
N PHE A 43 -4.75 20.37 -2.21
CA PHE A 43 -3.96 19.27 -1.65
C PHE A 43 -4.82 18.20 -0.96
N VAL A 44 -5.72 18.63 -0.07
CA VAL A 44 -6.55 17.70 0.72
C VAL A 44 -7.49 16.89 -0.19
N HIS A 45 -8.06 17.55 -1.20
CA HIS A 45 -8.94 16.90 -2.18
C HIS A 45 -8.17 15.88 -3.03
N GLN A 46 -7.02 16.26 -3.57
CA GLN A 46 -6.13 15.42 -4.36
C GLN A 46 -5.62 14.21 -3.56
N TRP A 47 -5.23 14.43 -2.30
CA TRP A 47 -4.80 13.39 -1.39
C TRP A 47 -5.92 12.39 -1.08
N LEU A 48 -7.13 12.87 -0.76
CA LEU A 48 -8.26 12.01 -0.43
C LEU A 48 -8.72 11.20 -1.65
N SER A 49 -8.73 11.81 -2.84
CA SER A 49 -8.97 11.11 -4.11
C SER A 49 -7.92 10.03 -4.36
N SER A 50 -6.64 10.37 -4.21
CA SER A 50 -5.54 9.42 -4.37
C SER A 50 -5.62 8.26 -3.37
N LEU A 51 -6.01 8.53 -2.12
CA LEU A 51 -6.24 7.51 -1.10
C LEU A 51 -7.38 6.57 -1.50
N ALA A 52 -8.51 7.11 -1.95
CA ALA A 52 -9.65 6.31 -2.38
C ALA A 52 -9.31 5.43 -3.59
N LEU A 53 -8.63 6.00 -4.59
CA LEU A 53 -8.16 5.26 -5.77
C LEU A 53 -7.15 4.19 -5.39
N ALA A 54 -6.17 4.49 -4.54
CA ALA A 54 -5.22 3.52 -4.04
C ALA A 54 -5.92 2.36 -3.33
N ALA A 55 -6.86 2.65 -2.42
CA ALA A 55 -7.61 1.61 -1.72
C ALA A 55 -8.40 0.69 -2.68
N LEU A 56 -9.02 1.25 -3.73
CA LEU A 56 -9.81 0.51 -4.70
C LEU A 56 -8.94 -0.36 -5.62
N ILE A 57 -7.79 0.17 -6.06
CA ILE A 57 -6.92 -0.45 -7.06
C ILE A 57 -5.99 -1.50 -6.43
N MET A 58 -5.53 -1.27 -5.19
CA MET A 58 -4.55 -2.14 -4.54
C MET A 58 -5.08 -3.54 -4.26
N ALA A 59 -6.38 -3.70 -4.00
CA ALA A 59 -6.98 -5.02 -3.75
C ALA A 59 -6.91 -5.95 -4.98
N PRO A 60 -7.45 -5.59 -6.16
CA PRO A 60 -7.38 -6.46 -7.34
C PRO A 60 -5.96 -6.59 -7.90
N ILE A 61 -5.21 -5.49 -7.95
CA ILE A 61 -3.84 -5.51 -8.49
C ILE A 61 -2.90 -6.28 -7.56
N GLY A 62 -3.01 -6.10 -6.25
CA GLY A 62 -2.17 -6.80 -5.28
C GLY A 62 -2.31 -8.32 -5.38
N PHE A 63 -3.55 -8.82 -5.53
CA PHE A 63 -3.78 -10.24 -5.75
C PHE A 63 -3.17 -10.73 -7.06
N LEU A 64 -3.41 -10.01 -8.17
CA LEU A 64 -2.87 -10.36 -9.48
C LEU A 64 -1.33 -10.41 -9.44
N LEU A 65 -0.68 -9.35 -8.96
CA LEU A 65 0.77 -9.26 -8.89
C LEU A 65 1.38 -10.31 -7.97
N MET A 66 0.75 -10.61 -6.83
CA MET A 66 1.21 -11.67 -5.93
C MET A 66 1.32 -13.00 -6.67
N THR A 67 0.31 -13.36 -7.48
CA THR A 67 0.34 -14.60 -8.25
C THR A 67 1.39 -14.59 -9.36
N LEU A 68 1.49 -13.48 -10.11
CA LEU A 68 2.42 -13.35 -11.23
C LEU A 68 3.87 -13.34 -10.76
N VAL A 69 4.20 -12.50 -9.78
CA VAL A 69 5.55 -12.37 -9.22
C VAL A 69 5.98 -13.69 -8.58
N SER A 70 5.10 -14.33 -7.80
CA SER A 70 5.41 -15.63 -7.20
C SER A 70 5.71 -16.70 -8.24
N ARG A 71 4.92 -16.76 -9.33
CA ARG A 71 5.16 -17.69 -10.45
C ARG A 71 6.45 -17.37 -11.22
N PHE A 72 6.71 -16.09 -11.47
CA PHE A 72 7.92 -15.64 -12.15
C PHE A 72 9.17 -16.00 -11.35
N VAL A 73 9.19 -15.68 -10.06
CA VAL A 73 10.27 -16.08 -9.16
C VAL A 73 10.36 -17.62 -9.06
N LYS A 74 9.25 -18.38 -9.19
CA LYS A 74 9.26 -19.87 -9.22
C LYS A 74 10.04 -20.38 -10.42
N LYS A 75 9.81 -19.76 -11.56
CA LYS A 75 10.44 -20.12 -12.81
C LYS A 75 11.92 -19.70 -12.86
N CYS A 76 12.26 -18.51 -12.37
CA CYS A 76 13.63 -17.98 -12.43
C CYS A 76 14.55 -18.55 -11.33
N LEU A 77 14.02 -18.89 -10.16
CA LEU A 77 14.79 -19.42 -9.03
C LEU A 77 14.20 -20.77 -8.55
N PRO A 78 14.22 -21.82 -9.39
CA PRO A 78 13.59 -23.10 -9.07
C PRO A 78 14.36 -23.89 -7.99
N ASN A 79 15.68 -23.75 -7.92
CA ASN A 79 16.55 -24.54 -7.02
C ASN A 79 16.96 -23.80 -5.74
N THR A 80 16.21 -22.77 -5.35
CA THR A 80 16.51 -21.94 -4.18
C THR A 80 15.59 -22.30 -3.02
N SER A 81 16.12 -22.31 -1.79
CA SER A 81 15.34 -22.52 -0.56
C SER A 81 14.13 -21.59 -0.48
N ASP A 82 13.02 -22.07 0.06
CA ASP A 82 11.78 -21.29 0.21
C ASP A 82 11.97 -19.96 0.95
N LEU A 83 12.89 -19.92 1.93
CA LEU A 83 13.18 -18.69 2.67
C LEU A 83 13.71 -17.57 1.75
N LYS A 84 14.81 -17.83 1.03
CA LYS A 84 15.42 -16.87 0.09
C LYS A 84 14.43 -16.47 -1.01
N ARG A 85 13.67 -17.44 -1.49
CA ARG A 85 12.64 -17.25 -2.50
C ARG A 85 11.52 -16.31 -2.02
N ASN A 86 11.00 -16.53 -0.82
CA ASN A 86 9.97 -15.69 -0.23
C ASN A 86 10.48 -14.29 0.07
N PHE A 87 11.75 -14.16 0.46
CA PHE A 87 12.41 -12.86 0.60
C PHE A 87 12.43 -12.09 -0.74
N VAL A 88 12.84 -12.75 -1.85
CA VAL A 88 12.83 -12.14 -3.19
C VAL A 88 11.42 -11.76 -3.63
N VAL A 89 10.42 -12.62 -3.38
CA VAL A 89 9.02 -12.29 -3.69
C VAL A 89 8.56 -11.08 -2.88
N GLY A 90 8.81 -11.06 -1.57
CA GLY A 90 8.42 -9.96 -0.69
C GLY A 90 9.06 -8.63 -1.08
N PHE A 91 10.36 -8.64 -1.37
CA PHE A 91 11.09 -7.47 -1.85
C PHE A 91 10.56 -6.99 -3.21
N SER A 92 10.36 -7.89 -4.16
CA SER A 92 9.80 -7.56 -5.49
C SER A 92 8.40 -6.96 -5.36
N MET A 93 7.55 -7.55 -4.50
CA MET A 93 6.21 -7.03 -4.24
C MET A 93 6.25 -5.63 -3.63
N ALA A 94 7.15 -5.36 -2.67
CA ALA A 94 7.29 -4.02 -2.10
C ALA A 94 7.61 -2.98 -3.19
N VAL A 95 8.59 -3.26 -4.05
CA VAL A 95 8.98 -2.36 -5.14
C VAL A 95 7.83 -2.15 -6.15
N ILE A 96 7.20 -3.22 -6.60
CA ILE A 96 6.16 -3.14 -7.65
C ILE A 96 4.90 -2.46 -7.10
N MET A 97 4.47 -2.80 -5.89
CA MET A 97 3.26 -2.22 -5.30
C MET A 97 3.44 -0.72 -5.03
N GLU A 98 4.60 -0.32 -4.51
CA GLU A 98 4.90 1.10 -4.26
C GLU A 98 4.97 1.89 -5.57
N SER A 99 5.56 1.29 -6.62
CA SER A 99 5.60 1.86 -7.97
C SER A 99 4.20 2.07 -8.57
N VAL A 100 3.30 1.09 -8.43
CA VAL A 100 1.91 1.21 -8.90
C VAL A 100 1.16 2.28 -8.11
N MET A 101 1.36 2.34 -6.79
CA MET A 101 0.74 3.35 -5.94
C MET A 101 1.18 4.77 -6.32
N ALA A 102 2.49 4.96 -6.52
CA ALA A 102 3.05 6.21 -6.99
C ALA A 102 2.48 6.60 -8.36
N PHE A 103 2.36 5.63 -9.28
CA PHE A 103 1.81 5.87 -10.62
C PHE A 103 0.37 6.36 -10.56
N VAL A 104 -0.50 5.66 -9.83
CA VAL A 104 -1.91 6.05 -9.67
C VAL A 104 -2.03 7.43 -9.02
N THR A 105 -1.22 7.69 -7.99
CA THR A 105 -1.23 8.98 -7.28
C THR A 105 -0.79 10.13 -8.19
N THR A 106 0.31 9.96 -8.92
CA THR A 106 0.80 10.96 -9.89
C THR A 106 -0.20 11.17 -11.02
N LEU A 107 -0.81 10.10 -11.54
CA LEU A 107 -1.83 10.19 -12.58
C LEU A 107 -3.08 10.96 -12.10
N ASN A 108 -3.52 10.70 -10.87
CA ASN A 108 -4.63 11.42 -10.27
C ASN A 108 -4.29 12.90 -10.04
N ASN A 109 -3.06 13.20 -9.63
CA ASN A 109 -2.66 14.55 -9.23
C ASN A 109 -2.30 15.48 -10.39
N LEU A 110 -1.58 14.97 -11.39
CA LEU A 110 -1.01 15.75 -12.49
C LEU A 110 -1.62 15.42 -13.86
N GLY A 111 -2.32 14.29 -13.99
CA GLY A 111 -2.75 13.78 -15.30
C GLY A 111 -1.57 13.33 -16.17
N MET A 112 -1.81 13.15 -17.48
CA MET A 112 -0.78 12.74 -18.45
C MET A 112 -0.71 13.75 -19.60
N THR A 113 -0.24 14.95 -19.31
CA THR A 113 -0.05 16.01 -20.33
C THR A 113 1.33 15.91 -21.01
N ASN A 114 2.37 15.56 -20.26
CA ASN A 114 3.73 15.36 -20.78
C ASN A 114 4.35 14.10 -20.17
N ALA A 115 4.75 13.14 -21.02
CA ALA A 115 5.29 11.86 -20.57
C ALA A 115 6.61 11.99 -19.81
N ALA A 116 7.48 12.95 -20.16
CA ALA A 116 8.77 13.14 -19.50
C ALA A 116 8.59 13.70 -18.09
N GLU A 117 7.75 14.73 -17.95
CA GLU A 117 7.42 15.33 -16.66
C GLU A 117 6.66 14.36 -15.77
N PHE A 118 5.73 13.59 -16.33
CA PHE A 118 5.04 12.53 -15.61
C PHE A 118 6.02 11.49 -15.05
N ALA A 119 6.96 11.00 -15.88
CA ALA A 119 7.93 10.00 -15.46
C ALA A 119 8.83 10.51 -14.33
N GLN A 120 9.24 11.78 -14.39
CA GLN A 120 10.03 12.42 -13.33
C GLN A 120 9.25 12.53 -12.02
N ASN A 121 8.01 13.00 -12.06
CA ASN A 121 7.16 13.14 -10.87
C ASN A 121 6.78 11.79 -10.27
N TRP A 122 6.44 10.81 -11.10
CA TRP A 122 6.16 9.43 -10.68
C TRP A 122 7.37 8.81 -9.99
N PHE A 123 8.56 8.90 -10.59
CA PHE A 123 9.78 8.35 -10.00
C PHE A 123 10.19 9.10 -8.72
N GLY A 124 9.98 10.42 -8.68
CA GLY A 124 10.15 11.24 -7.48
C GLY A 124 9.23 10.77 -6.35
N ALA A 125 7.94 10.62 -6.61
CA ALA A 125 6.98 10.13 -5.62
C ALA A 125 7.30 8.71 -5.15
N PHE A 126 7.70 7.82 -6.07
CA PHE A 126 8.12 6.46 -5.76
C PHE A 126 9.35 6.43 -4.85
N THR A 127 10.44 7.12 -5.22
CA THR A 127 11.69 7.13 -4.44
C THR A 127 11.50 7.76 -3.07
N LEU A 128 10.62 8.75 -2.95
CA LEU A 128 10.33 9.41 -1.68
C LEU A 128 9.45 8.54 -0.77
N ALA A 129 8.51 7.78 -1.33
CA ALA A 129 7.63 6.90 -0.57
C ALA A 129 8.30 5.56 -0.18
N LEU A 130 9.27 5.07 -0.96
CA LEU A 130 9.92 3.77 -0.73
C LEU A 130 10.53 3.60 0.68
N PRO A 131 11.30 4.56 1.22
CA PRO A 131 11.80 4.48 2.60
C PRO A 131 10.68 4.41 3.63
N LEU A 132 9.60 5.18 3.43
CA LEU A 132 8.43 5.18 4.30
C LEU A 132 7.68 3.84 4.20
N GLY A 133 7.53 3.28 3.00
CA GLY A 133 6.92 1.97 2.76
C GLY A 133 7.68 0.85 3.46
N ILE A 134 9.02 0.85 3.41
CA ILE A 134 9.86 -0.10 4.16
C ILE A 134 9.66 0.07 5.67
N PHE A 135 9.67 1.31 6.17
CA PHE A 135 9.43 1.60 7.58
C PHE A 135 8.05 1.08 8.05
N ILE A 136 7.00 1.36 7.27
CA ILE A 136 5.65 0.87 7.53
C ILE A 136 5.61 -0.66 7.50
N ALA A 137 6.27 -1.31 6.54
CA ALA A 137 6.32 -2.77 6.46
C ALA A 137 6.96 -3.40 7.71
N LEU A 138 8.04 -2.80 8.23
CA LEU A 138 8.69 -3.21 9.47
C LEU A 138 7.77 -2.99 10.68
N MET A 139 7.16 -1.81 10.81
CA MET A 139 6.20 -1.52 11.87
C MET A 139 5.02 -2.49 11.85
N MET A 140 4.49 -2.76 10.65
CA MET A 140 3.39 -3.69 10.45
C MET A 140 3.77 -5.10 10.87
N THR A 141 4.95 -5.57 10.48
CA THR A 141 5.38 -6.94 10.74
C THR A 141 5.79 -7.17 12.20
N LEU A 142 6.51 -6.22 12.81
CA LEU A 142 7.10 -6.40 14.14
C LEU A 142 6.15 -6.01 15.28
N PHE A 143 5.30 -5.00 15.09
CA PHE A 143 4.51 -4.42 16.16
C PHE A 143 3.00 -4.51 15.93
N ILE A 144 2.51 -4.13 14.75
CA ILE A 144 1.07 -4.00 14.51
C ILE A 144 0.42 -5.37 14.32
N LYS A 145 0.93 -6.20 13.40
CA LYS A 145 0.36 -7.52 13.08
C LYS A 145 0.27 -8.43 14.32
N PRO A 146 1.33 -8.61 15.14
CA PRO A 146 1.23 -9.46 16.33
C PRO A 146 0.20 -8.96 17.36
N ARG A 147 0.07 -7.64 17.53
CA ARG A 147 -0.92 -7.04 18.44
C ARG A 147 -2.34 -7.17 17.89
N LEU A 148 -2.51 -6.97 16.58
CA LEU A 148 -3.78 -7.10 15.89
C LEU A 148 -4.29 -8.54 15.97
N GLU A 149 -3.44 -9.54 15.71
CA GLU A 149 -3.82 -10.96 15.81
C GLU A 149 -4.27 -11.33 17.23
N ARG A 150 -3.55 -10.87 18.27
CA ARG A 150 -3.96 -11.06 19.67
C ARG A 150 -5.31 -10.42 19.97
N TYR A 151 -5.57 -9.21 19.49
CA TYR A 151 -6.85 -8.53 19.67
C TYR A 151 -7.99 -9.19 18.90
N MET A 152 -7.72 -9.71 17.70
CA MET A 152 -8.70 -10.39 16.88
C MET A 152 -9.09 -11.76 17.46
N ALA A 153 -8.17 -12.43 18.15
CA ALA A 153 -8.40 -13.70 18.83
C ALA A 153 -9.22 -13.58 20.13
N SER A 154 -9.28 -12.38 20.74
CA SER A 154 -10.13 -12.06 21.90
C SER A 154 -11.57 -11.68 21.52
#